data_AF-A0A800A863-F1
#
_entry.id   AF-A0A800A863-F1
#
_cell.length_a   1.000
_cell.length_b   1.000
_cell.length_c   1.000
_cell.angle_alpha   90.00
_cell.angle_beta   90.00
_cell.angle_gamma   90.00
#
_symmetry.space_group_name_H-M   'P 1'
#
loop_
_entity.id
_entity.type
_entity.pdbx_description
1 polymer ?
#
loop_
_entity_poly.entity_id
_entity_poly.type
_entity_poly.pdbx_seq_one_letter_code
_entity_poly.pdbx_strand_id
1 'polypeptide(L)'
;MMETQKVVIRPTLSLAGNTRAASRSLMDEWWTKLSDAAETSSRPVANTFVMGSMAEILNSFDLLMNFPEIAALQTAVKGKSMDYLLAAEDLGYSADICGYVKVDIGLHATGGNHPLGKYPKPGMVVASNMCNTYIKWAEVWERDFGCPVFVLDLPGWRGTGFQY
;
A
#
# COMPACT_ATOMS: atom_id res chain seq x y z
N MET A 1 -20.59 13.70 40.40
CA MET A 1 -20.61 12.75 39.28
C MET A 1 -21.08 13.53 38.05
N MET A 2 -20.17 13.92 37.16
CA MET A 2 -20.52 14.59 35.89
C MET A 2 -20.57 13.53 34.80
N GLU A 3 -21.74 13.40 34.20
CA GLU A 3 -22.03 12.45 33.13
C GLU A 3 -21.47 13.01 31.81
N THR A 4 -20.46 12.34 31.25
CA THR A 4 -19.90 12.68 29.94
C THR A 4 -20.93 12.40 28.84
N GLN A 5 -21.53 13.45 28.32
CA GLN A 5 -22.44 13.39 27.18
C GLN A 5 -21.66 13.03 25.92
N LYS A 6 -21.76 11.77 25.47
CA LYS A 6 -21.21 11.33 24.18
C LYS A 6 -21.93 12.07 23.04
N VAL A 7 -21.23 12.99 22.38
CA VAL A 7 -21.70 13.60 21.13
C VAL A 7 -21.61 12.54 20.03
N VAL A 8 -22.74 11.93 19.70
CA VAL A 8 -22.85 11.02 18.56
C VAL A 8 -23.12 11.85 17.31
N ILE A 9 -22.06 12.23 16.59
CA ILE A 9 -22.22 12.86 15.27
C ILE A 9 -22.70 11.79 14.29
N ARG A 10 -23.99 11.83 13.94
CA ARG A 10 -24.53 11.05 12.81
C ARG A 10 -24.33 11.88 11.55
N PRO A 11 -23.50 11.44 10.59
CA PRO A 11 -23.34 12.16 9.33
C PRO A 11 -24.70 12.24 8.63
N THR A 12 -25.10 13.44 8.19
CA THR A 12 -26.21 13.56 7.25
C THR A 12 -25.87 12.84 5.95
N LEU A 13 -26.88 12.26 5.27
CA LEU A 13 -26.67 11.52 4.02
C LEU A 13 -25.91 12.34 2.95
N SER A 14 -26.08 13.67 2.96
CA SER A 14 -25.36 14.61 2.10
C SER A 14 -23.87 14.71 2.45
N LEU A 15 -23.51 14.77 3.74
CA LEU A 15 -22.12 14.77 4.19
C LEU A 15 -21.44 13.45 3.84
N ALA A 16 -22.09 12.32 4.11
CA ALA A 16 -21.57 11.00 3.75
C ALA A 16 -21.38 10.80 2.24
N GLY A 17 -22.28 11.36 1.41
CA GLY A 17 -22.16 11.38 -0.05
C GLY A 17 -20.96 12.21 -0.51
N ASN A 18 -20.79 13.41 0.06
CA ASN A 18 -19.69 14.32 -0.28
C ASN A 18 -18.33 13.73 0.13
N THR A 19 -18.22 13.11 1.31
CA THR A 19 -16.98 12.46 1.74
C THR A 19 -16.59 11.32 0.80
N ARG A 20 -17.55 10.48 0.38
CA ARG A 20 -17.28 9.38 -0.57
C ARG A 20 -16.82 9.89 -1.92
N ALA A 21 -17.45 10.96 -2.43
CA ALA A 21 -17.05 11.58 -3.70
C ALA A 21 -15.63 12.16 -3.60
N ALA A 22 -15.32 12.89 -2.53
CA ALA A 22 -13.99 13.45 -2.31
C ALA A 22 -12.92 12.35 -2.17
N SER A 23 -13.18 11.30 -1.37
CA SER A 23 -12.25 10.18 -1.22
C SER A 23 -12.00 9.45 -2.54
N ARG A 24 -13.04 9.29 -3.37
CA ARG A 24 -12.89 8.73 -4.73
C ARG A 24 -12.01 9.62 -5.58
N SER A 25 -12.25 10.92 -5.60
CA SER A 25 -11.46 11.89 -6.36
C SER A 25 -9.97 11.81 -6.01
N LEU A 26 -9.64 11.70 -4.72
CA LEU A 26 -8.24 11.58 -4.27
C LEU A 26 -7.59 10.27 -4.72
N MET A 27 -8.34 9.16 -4.67
CA MET A 27 -7.85 7.87 -5.14
C MET A 27 -7.63 7.85 -6.66
N ASP A 28 -8.55 8.45 -7.42
CA ASP A 28 -8.46 8.54 -8.88
C ASP A 28 -7.26 9.42 -9.30
N GLU A 29 -7.03 10.54 -8.59
CA GLU A 29 -5.86 11.40 -8.80
C GLU A 29 -4.55 10.65 -8.49
N TRP A 30 -4.50 9.92 -7.38
CA TRP A 30 -3.35 9.11 -7.00
C TRP A 30 -3.03 8.04 -8.05
N TRP A 31 -4.04 7.30 -8.53
CA TRP A 31 -3.85 6.31 -9.59
C TRP A 31 -3.45 6.91 -10.93
N THR A 32 -3.93 8.11 -11.25
CA THR A 32 -3.50 8.84 -12.45
C THR A 32 -2.01 9.13 -12.39
N LYS A 33 -1.50 9.63 -11.25
CA LYS A 33 -0.07 9.89 -11.05
C LYS A 33 0.76 8.60 -11.09
N LEU A 34 0.29 7.52 -10.48
CA LEU A 34 0.97 6.22 -10.51
C LEU A 34 1.05 5.65 -11.93
N SER A 35 -0.04 5.76 -12.70
CA SER A 35 -0.09 5.25 -14.07
C SER A 35 0.83 6.04 -14.99
N ASP A 36 0.84 7.38 -14.87
CA ASP A 36 1.76 8.24 -15.59
C ASP A 36 3.23 7.87 -15.30
N ALA A 37 3.58 7.70 -14.02
CA ALA A 37 4.92 7.30 -13.62
C ALA A 37 5.31 5.91 -14.17
N ALA A 38 4.36 4.96 -14.20
CA ALA A 38 4.58 3.63 -14.74
C ALA A 38 4.82 3.62 -16.25
N GLU A 39 4.12 4.47 -17.00
CA GLU A 39 4.19 4.52 -18.46
C GLU A 39 5.36 5.36 -18.97
N THR A 40 5.63 6.49 -18.32
CA THR A 40 6.64 7.47 -18.78
C THR A 40 8.00 7.29 -18.12
N SER A 41 8.06 6.59 -16.97
CA SER A 41 9.24 6.59 -16.09
C SER A 41 9.70 8.01 -15.71
N SER A 42 8.77 8.97 -15.68
CA SER A 42 9.06 10.40 -15.45
C SER A 42 9.62 10.72 -14.06
N ARG A 43 9.31 9.87 -13.08
CA ARG A 43 9.78 10.01 -11.69
C ARG A 43 9.86 8.67 -10.98
N PRO A 44 10.81 8.50 -10.03
CA PRO A 44 10.83 7.33 -9.17
C PRO A 44 9.61 7.30 -8.25
N VAL A 45 9.06 6.11 -8.02
CA VAL A 45 7.96 5.86 -7.09
C VAL A 45 8.51 5.22 -5.82
N ALA A 46 8.17 5.77 -4.66
CA ALA A 46 8.53 5.22 -3.37
C ALA A 46 7.46 4.21 -2.91
N ASN A 47 7.79 2.92 -2.89
CA ASN A 47 6.93 1.93 -2.28
C ASN A 47 7.08 2.01 -0.75
N THR A 48 5.99 2.28 -0.04
CA THR A 48 5.94 2.30 1.42
C THR A 48 4.69 1.57 1.92
N PHE A 49 4.78 0.97 3.10
CA PHE A 49 3.64 0.31 3.74
C PHE A 49 2.74 1.32 4.43
N VAL A 50 1.46 0.98 4.60
CA VAL A 50 0.48 1.78 5.35
C VAL A 50 0.81 1.72 6.84
N MET A 51 1.16 0.54 7.35
CA MET A 51 1.59 0.37 8.74
C MET A 51 3.05 0.78 8.92
N GLY A 52 3.29 1.79 9.76
CA GLY A 52 4.60 2.40 9.90
C GLY A 52 5.01 3.18 8.65
N SER A 53 4.05 3.79 7.96
CA SER A 53 4.34 4.63 6.79
C SER A 53 5.22 5.82 7.20
N MET A 54 6.29 6.07 6.46
CA MET A 54 7.05 7.33 6.56
C MET A 54 6.52 8.37 5.56
N ALA A 55 5.20 8.41 5.41
CA ALA A 55 4.55 9.14 4.34
C ALA A 55 4.82 10.64 4.40
N GLU A 56 4.84 11.24 5.59
CA GLU A 56 5.13 12.66 5.80
C GLU A 56 6.55 13.02 5.38
N ILE A 57 7.53 12.16 5.70
CA ILE A 57 8.93 12.35 5.30
C ILE A 57 9.01 12.30 3.77
N LEU A 58 8.45 11.26 3.15
CA LEU A 58 8.50 11.09 1.69
C LEU A 58 7.78 12.22 0.96
N ASN A 59 6.63 12.67 1.48
CA ASN A 59 5.88 13.79 0.93
C ASN A 59 6.65 15.11 1.03
N SER A 60 7.48 15.32 2.06
CA SER A 60 8.31 16.52 2.17
C SER A 60 9.38 16.65 1.08
N PHE A 61 9.68 15.56 0.37
CA PHE A 61 10.57 15.51 -0.79
C PHE A 61 9.81 15.39 -2.13
N ASP A 62 8.49 15.60 -2.13
CA ASP A 62 7.63 15.48 -3.31
C ASP A 62 7.71 14.10 -4.00
N LEU A 63 8.05 13.06 -3.24
CA LEU A 63 8.12 11.69 -3.75
C LEU A 63 6.72 11.13 -3.95
N LEU A 64 6.47 10.59 -5.15
CA LEU A 64 5.23 9.88 -5.42
C LEU A 64 5.26 8.55 -4.67
N MET A 65 4.33 8.36 -3.75
CA MET A 65 4.24 7.15 -2.95
C MET A 65 3.28 6.14 -3.57
N ASN A 66 3.65 4.87 -3.49
CA ASN A 66 2.75 3.75 -3.73
C ASN A 66 2.60 2.92 -2.44
N PHE A 67 1.37 2.51 -2.15
CA PHE A 67 1.00 1.70 -1.00
C PHE A 67 0.55 0.32 -1.49
N PRO A 68 1.46 -0.66 -1.54
CA PRO A 68 1.22 -1.91 -2.24
C PRO A 68 0.10 -2.74 -1.57
N GLU A 69 -0.10 -2.58 -0.26
CA GLU A 69 -1.23 -3.17 0.47
C GLU A 69 -2.59 -2.64 -0.01
N ILE A 70 -2.66 -1.33 -0.29
CA ILE A 70 -3.87 -0.68 -0.79
C ILE A 70 -4.12 -1.13 -2.22
N ALA A 71 -3.09 -1.17 -3.07
CA ALA A 71 -3.20 -1.68 -4.43
C ALA A 71 -3.71 -3.13 -4.43
N ALA A 72 -3.10 -4.00 -3.63
CA ALA A 72 -3.54 -5.39 -3.51
C ALA A 72 -5.00 -5.51 -3.03
N LEU A 73 -5.38 -4.77 -1.99
CA LEU A 73 -6.77 -4.72 -1.49
C LEU A 73 -7.77 -4.25 -2.55
N GLN A 74 -7.40 -3.26 -3.36
CA GLN A 74 -8.27 -2.73 -4.41
C GLN A 74 -8.53 -3.76 -5.52
N THR A 75 -7.58 -4.66 -5.81
CA THR A 75 -7.86 -5.81 -6.70
C THR A 75 -8.88 -6.77 -6.09
N ALA A 76 -8.77 -7.06 -4.78
CA ALA A 76 -9.64 -8.00 -4.09
C ALA A 76 -11.07 -7.47 -4.00
N VAL A 77 -11.25 -6.21 -3.62
CA VAL A 77 -12.56 -5.55 -3.57
C VAL A 77 -13.25 -5.50 -4.95
N LYS A 78 -12.46 -5.49 -6.03
CA LYS A 78 -12.96 -5.55 -7.41
C LYS A 78 -13.15 -6.97 -7.95
N GLY A 79 -12.84 -8.01 -7.16
CA GLY A 79 -12.93 -9.41 -7.59
C GLY A 79 -11.92 -9.78 -8.68
N LYS A 80 -10.75 -9.14 -8.69
CA LYS A 80 -9.67 -9.34 -9.69
C LYS A 80 -8.37 -9.88 -9.09
N SER A 81 -8.34 -10.19 -7.80
CA SER A 81 -7.13 -10.67 -7.12
C SER A 81 -6.69 -12.07 -7.54
N MET A 82 -7.62 -12.96 -7.93
CA MET A 82 -7.33 -14.37 -8.19
C MET A 82 -6.27 -14.59 -9.28
N ASP A 83 -6.36 -13.84 -10.37
CA ASP A 83 -5.41 -13.97 -11.48
C ASP A 83 -3.97 -13.65 -11.03
N TYR A 84 -3.80 -12.62 -10.20
CA TYR A 84 -2.49 -12.25 -9.65
C TYR A 84 -2.00 -13.23 -8.59
N LEU A 85 -2.89 -13.76 -7.75
CA LEU A 85 -2.54 -14.77 -6.77
C LEU A 85 -1.97 -16.02 -7.44
N LEU A 86 -2.66 -16.53 -8.46
CA LEU A 86 -2.21 -17.70 -9.23
C LEU A 86 -0.91 -17.42 -9.98
N ALA A 87 -0.77 -16.24 -10.60
CA ALA A 87 0.47 -15.86 -11.27
C ALA A 87 1.68 -15.85 -10.31
N ALA A 88 1.51 -15.44 -9.06
CA ALA A 88 2.59 -15.52 -8.07
C ALA A 88 2.87 -16.96 -7.62
N GLU A 89 1.84 -17.79 -7.47
CA GLU A 89 2.00 -19.20 -7.13
C GLU A 89 2.73 -19.99 -8.25
N ASP A 90 2.45 -19.68 -9.52
CA ASP A 90 3.16 -20.23 -10.68
C ASP A 90 4.65 -19.84 -10.71
N LEU A 91 5.00 -18.70 -10.10
CA LEU A 91 6.40 -18.27 -9.90
C LEU A 91 7.07 -18.96 -8.69
N GLY A 92 6.35 -19.83 -7.96
CA GLY A 92 6.85 -20.60 -6.84
C GLY A 92 6.64 -19.96 -5.47
N TYR A 93 5.84 -18.89 -5.36
CA TYR A 93 5.45 -18.35 -4.05
C TYR A 93 4.42 -19.26 -3.38
N SER A 94 4.64 -19.59 -2.11
CA SER A 94 3.75 -20.50 -1.37
C SER A 94 2.32 -19.97 -1.27
N ALA A 95 1.32 -20.87 -1.36
CA ALA A 95 -0.07 -20.52 -1.14
C ALA A 95 -0.32 -19.93 0.28
N ASP A 96 0.52 -20.28 1.25
CA ASP A 96 0.37 -19.94 2.68
C ASP A 96 0.91 -18.56 3.07
N ILE A 97 1.54 -17.82 2.15
CA ILE A 97 2.04 -16.46 2.45
C ILE A 97 0.95 -15.39 2.25
N CYS A 98 1.24 -14.18 2.73
CA CYS A 98 0.31 -13.05 2.66
C CYS A 98 -0.21 -12.81 1.23
N GLY A 99 -1.54 -12.73 1.10
CA GLY A 99 -2.19 -12.46 -0.19
C GLY A 99 -1.78 -11.12 -0.81
N TYR A 100 -1.46 -10.10 -0.01
CA TYR A 100 -1.00 -8.80 -0.55
C TYR A 100 0.33 -8.94 -1.29
N VAL A 101 1.27 -9.69 -0.72
CA VAL A 101 2.57 -9.98 -1.34
C VAL A 101 2.37 -10.71 -2.66
N LYS A 102 1.55 -11.78 -2.66
CA LYS A 102 1.26 -12.54 -3.87
C LYS A 102 0.58 -11.69 -4.95
N VAL A 103 -0.40 -10.86 -4.59
CA VAL A 103 -1.06 -9.97 -5.56
C VAL A 103 -0.08 -8.96 -6.16
N ASP A 104 0.80 -8.36 -5.36
CA ASP A 104 1.80 -7.41 -5.85
C ASP A 104 2.82 -8.06 -6.80
N ILE A 105 3.35 -9.23 -6.42
CA ILE A 105 4.23 -10.02 -7.29
C ILE A 105 3.50 -10.38 -8.58
N GLY A 106 2.26 -10.87 -8.48
CA GLY A 106 1.43 -11.22 -9.63
C GLY A 106 1.12 -10.02 -10.53
N LEU A 107 0.87 -8.84 -9.95
CA LEU A 107 0.72 -7.59 -10.68
C LEU A 107 2.00 -7.28 -11.47
N HIS A 108 3.18 -7.33 -10.84
CA HIS A 108 4.44 -7.10 -11.53
C HIS A 108 4.72 -8.14 -12.62
N ALA A 109 4.47 -9.43 -12.34
CA ALA A 109 4.64 -10.53 -13.27
C ALA A 109 3.73 -10.43 -14.50
N THR A 110 2.52 -9.89 -14.33
CA THR A 110 1.54 -9.70 -15.41
C THR A 110 1.62 -8.32 -16.06
N GLY A 111 2.75 -7.63 -15.90
CA GLY A 111 3.04 -6.37 -16.57
C GLY A 111 2.40 -5.14 -15.93
N GLY A 112 1.94 -5.22 -14.69
CA GLY A 112 1.43 -4.09 -13.90
C GLY A 112 0.03 -3.64 -14.30
N ASN A 113 -0.81 -4.53 -14.82
CA ASN A 113 -2.17 -4.18 -15.27
C ASN A 113 -3.15 -4.22 -14.09
N HIS A 114 -3.26 -3.13 -13.33
CA HIS A 114 -4.18 -3.03 -12.19
C HIS A 114 -5.57 -2.55 -12.64
N PRO A 115 -6.69 -2.96 -12.00
CA PRO A 115 -8.05 -2.55 -12.39
C PRO A 115 -8.35 -1.04 -12.29
N LEU A 116 -7.45 -0.24 -11.73
CA LEU A 116 -7.55 1.22 -11.61
C LEU A 116 -6.51 1.98 -12.43
N GLY A 117 -5.57 1.29 -13.08
CA GLY A 117 -4.49 1.95 -13.81
C GLY A 117 -3.25 1.08 -14.00
N LYS A 118 -2.16 1.70 -14.43
CA LYS A 118 -0.87 1.01 -14.59
C LYS A 118 -0.10 1.04 -13.27
N TYR A 119 0.30 -0.12 -12.79
CA TYR A 119 1.04 -0.28 -11.53
C TYR A 119 2.53 -0.04 -11.78
N PRO A 120 3.15 0.97 -11.12
CA PRO A 120 4.54 1.33 -11.38
C PRO A 120 5.50 0.33 -10.73
N LYS A 121 6.69 0.21 -11.33
CA LYS A 121 7.82 -0.46 -10.67
C LYS A 121 8.35 0.44 -9.54
N PRO A 122 8.81 -0.12 -8.40
CA PRO A 122 9.41 0.67 -7.34
C PRO A 122 10.71 1.32 -7.82
N GLY A 123 10.83 2.64 -7.58
CA GLY A 123 12.08 3.39 -7.73
C GLY A 123 12.91 3.42 -6.44
N MET A 124 12.26 3.29 -5.29
CA MET A 124 12.86 3.03 -3.99
C MET A 124 11.85 2.34 -3.08
N VAL A 125 12.32 1.69 -2.02
CA VAL A 125 11.48 1.03 -1.03
C VAL A 125 11.78 1.59 0.34
N VAL A 126 10.71 1.86 1.08
CA VAL A 126 10.74 2.36 2.43
C VAL A 126 9.87 1.46 3.30
N ALA A 127 10.51 0.54 3.99
CA ALA A 127 9.86 -0.49 4.77
C ALA A 127 9.93 -0.19 6.27
N SER A 128 8.94 -0.70 7.01
CA SER A 128 9.01 -0.84 8.46
C SER A 128 9.07 -2.33 8.82
N ASN A 129 9.54 -2.65 10.02
CA ASN A 129 9.56 -4.01 10.56
C ASN A 129 8.22 -4.43 11.23
N MET A 130 7.10 -3.73 10.97
CA MET A 130 5.81 -4.00 11.62
C MET A 130 5.35 -5.46 11.46
N CYS A 131 5.70 -6.09 10.34
CA CYS A 131 5.60 -7.52 10.14
C CYS A 131 6.86 -8.02 9.43
N ASN A 132 7.37 -9.19 9.82
CA ASN A 132 8.53 -9.81 9.16
C ASN A 132 8.35 -9.95 7.64
N THR A 133 7.11 -10.12 7.19
CA THR A 133 6.75 -10.20 5.77
C THR A 133 7.10 -8.93 5.01
N TYR A 134 6.99 -7.74 5.61
CA TYR A 134 7.35 -6.48 4.93
C TYR A 134 8.83 -6.41 4.57
N ILE A 135 9.70 -6.89 5.47
CA ILE A 135 11.15 -6.94 5.23
C ILE A 135 11.43 -7.88 4.06
N LYS A 136 10.85 -9.09 4.07
CA LYS A 136 11.03 -10.04 2.97
C LYS A 136 10.46 -9.55 1.65
N TRP A 137 9.34 -8.84 1.68
CA TRP A 137 8.76 -8.23 0.49
C TRP A 137 9.65 -7.10 -0.06
N ALA A 138 10.24 -6.29 0.82
CA ALA A 138 11.21 -5.27 0.42
C ALA A 138 12.46 -5.87 -0.24
N GLU A 139 13.00 -6.97 0.30
CA GLU A 139 14.12 -7.70 -0.32
C GLU A 139 13.77 -8.27 -1.70
N VAL A 140 12.51 -8.70 -1.90
CA VAL A 140 12.04 -9.15 -3.22
C VAL A 140 12.08 -7.98 -4.21
N TRP A 141 11.60 -6.80 -3.85
CA TRP A 141 11.68 -5.63 -4.72
C TRP A 141 13.13 -5.19 -5.00
N GLU A 142 14.02 -5.26 -4.01
CA GLU A 142 15.44 -5.00 -4.20
C GLU A 142 16.04 -5.93 -5.26
N ARG A 143 15.79 -7.23 -5.12
CA ARG A 143 16.32 -8.25 -6.01
C ARG A 143 15.75 -8.15 -7.42
N ASP A 144 14.44 -7.95 -7.52
CA ASP A 144 13.73 -8.03 -8.80
C ASP A 144 13.83 -6.71 -9.60
N PHE A 145 14.01 -5.56 -8.93
CA PHE A 145 14.06 -4.24 -9.56
C PHE A 145 15.37 -3.47 -9.37
N GLY A 146 16.28 -3.92 -8.49
CA GLY A 146 17.56 -3.24 -8.23
C GLY A 146 17.41 -1.87 -7.56
N CYS A 147 16.26 -1.60 -6.93
CA CYS A 147 15.97 -0.32 -6.30
C CYS A 147 16.51 -0.26 -4.85
N PRO A 148 16.91 0.93 -4.36
CA PRO A 148 17.40 1.07 -2.99
C PRO A 148 16.30 0.78 -1.98
N VAL A 149 16.64 0.02 -0.94
CA VAL A 149 15.75 -0.33 0.17
C VAL A 149 16.24 0.29 1.47
N PHE A 150 15.34 0.99 2.16
CA PHE A 150 15.55 1.45 3.52
C PHE A 150 14.54 0.78 4.45
N VAL A 151 15.02 0.13 5.51
CA VAL A 151 14.17 -0.51 6.53
C VAL A 151 14.31 0.26 7.85
N LEU A 152 13.19 0.82 8.33
CA LEU A 152 13.09 1.37 9.68
C LEU A 152 12.72 0.25 10.66
N ASP A 153 13.70 -0.19 11.44
CA ASP A 153 13.51 -1.18 12.50
C ASP A 153 12.92 -0.48 13.75
N LEU A 154 11.61 -0.62 13.93
CA LEU A 154 10.87 -0.09 15.09
C LEU A 154 10.88 -1.14 16.21
N PRO A 155 11.39 -0.82 17.41
CA PRO A 155 11.35 -1.76 18.52
C PRO A 155 9.90 -2.04 18.90
N GLY A 156 9.50 -3.32 18.86
CA GLY A 156 8.21 -3.73 19.42
C GLY A 156 8.16 -3.36 20.90
N TRP A 157 7.09 -2.71 21.35
CA TRP A 157 6.94 -2.35 22.75
C TRP A 157 6.88 -3.62 23.62
N ARG A 158 7.86 -3.78 24.53
CA ARG A 158 7.95 -4.91 25.47
C ARG A 158 7.78 -4.49 26.94
N GLY A 159 7.32 -3.28 27.19
CA GLY A 159 7.12 -2.75 28.55
C GLY A 159 5.81 -3.24 29.18
N THR A 160 5.81 -3.52 30.47
CA THR A 160 4.59 -3.73 31.27
C THR A 160 3.99 -2.38 31.65
N GLY A 161 2.69 -2.16 31.42
CA GLY A 161 1.98 -0.96 31.90
C GLY A 161 1.07 -0.22 30.90
N PHE A 162 0.82 -0.78 29.71
CA PHE A 162 -0.15 -0.20 28.78
C PHE A 162 -1.59 -0.47 29.28
N GLN A 163 -2.15 0.44 30.05
CA GLN A 163 -3.57 0.45 30.41
C GLN A 163 -4.27 1.51 29.55
N TYR A 164 -5.32 1.10 28.83
CA TYR A 164 -6.32 2.01 28.28
C TYR A 164 -7.43 2.22 29.29
#